data_AF-W6LCD0-F1
#
_entry.id   AF-W6LCD0-F1
#
_cell.length_a   1.000
_cell.length_b   1.000
_cell.length_c   1.000
_cell.angle_alpha   90.00
_cell.angle_beta   90.00
_cell.angle_gamma   90.00
#
_symmetry.space_group_name_H-M   'P 1'
#
loop_
_entity.id
_entity.type
_entity.pdbx_description
1 polymer ?
#
loop_
_entity_poly.entity_id
_entity_poly.type
_entity_poly.pdbx_seq_one_letter_code
_entity_poly.pdbx_strand_id
1 'polypeptide(L)'
;MWRLVDVFGKEAPDWVSARFRKKLATAVPALECRTYEYFTTRQERQLGTCLRLDEGEATGSTVHPSFFARPYSLSSSSLTLACLAHGRVCCFISPTRGDIASEVDQNAPFLSCRGLALTREKETLERLNAIQKAKVYDSPFWLSDVDYRHYSLQTYLKEKLRFKFMDSTTSFELFNSDVSVEMVNDRGSICRVVNLEEIQEVSHSEILGRSFYIFRQFTPLNVRTGEPFEHSIEDHLRLESAASNFWCSVWGTLQDFEACSIKPLKGALGLHLMDSMGNEVFLTNAFCTENPFGAFSRVYPDRFIIFTE
;
A
#
# COMPACT_ATOMS: atom_id res chain seq x y z
N MET A 1 -28.39 20.09 6.78
CA MET A 1 -29.08 18.79 6.63
C MET A 1 -28.25 17.95 5.68
N TRP A 2 -27.52 16.97 6.19
CA TRP A 2 -26.54 16.20 5.43
C TRP A 2 -27.23 15.12 4.58
N ARG A 3 -26.83 14.99 3.31
CA ARG A 3 -27.33 13.98 2.36
C ARG A 3 -26.14 13.13 1.88
N LEU A 4 -26.24 11.81 2.03
CA LEU A 4 -25.26 10.87 1.51
C LEU A 4 -25.67 10.56 0.06
N VAL A 5 -24.84 10.92 -0.92
CA VAL A 5 -25.11 10.73 -2.35
C VAL A 5 -24.02 9.86 -2.97
N ASP A 6 -24.41 9.01 -3.92
CA ASP A 6 -23.48 8.20 -4.72
C ASP A 6 -22.78 9.04 -5.80
N VAL A 7 -21.83 8.42 -6.51
CA VAL A 7 -21.07 9.06 -7.59
C VAL A 7 -21.91 9.47 -8.80
N PHE A 8 -23.18 9.05 -8.86
CA PHE A 8 -24.16 9.49 -9.86
C PHE A 8 -25.13 10.54 -9.29
N GLY A 9 -24.87 11.07 -8.09
CA GLY A 9 -25.68 12.08 -7.41
C GLY A 9 -26.99 11.56 -6.80
N LYS A 10 -27.16 10.23 -6.68
CA LYS A 10 -28.38 9.62 -6.12
C LYS A 10 -28.24 9.42 -4.61
N GLU A 11 -29.29 9.72 -3.86
CA GLU A 11 -29.29 9.53 -2.41
C GLU A 11 -29.07 8.05 -2.05
N ALA A 12 -28.18 7.83 -1.09
CA ALA A 12 -27.80 6.49 -0.64
C ALA A 12 -29.03 5.75 -0.12
N PRO A 13 -29.17 4.45 -0.44
CA PRO A 13 -30.29 3.64 0.02
C PRO A 13 -30.53 3.75 1.54
N ASP A 14 -31.79 3.76 1.96
CA ASP A 14 -32.19 4.04 3.34
C ASP A 14 -31.50 3.16 4.39
N TRP A 15 -31.14 1.92 4.04
CA TRP A 15 -30.41 1.02 4.94
C TRP A 15 -28.99 1.51 5.25
N VAL A 16 -28.32 2.16 4.30
CA VAL A 16 -26.99 2.77 4.47
C VAL A 16 -27.12 3.98 5.40
N SER A 17 -28.09 4.85 5.12
CA SER A 17 -28.43 6.02 5.93
C SER A 17 -28.83 5.65 7.36
N ALA A 18 -29.61 4.59 7.53
CA ALA A 18 -30.03 4.07 8.83
C ALA A 18 -28.85 3.46 9.62
N ARG A 19 -27.92 2.78 8.94
CA ARG A 19 -26.71 2.20 9.57
C ARG A 19 -25.75 3.30 10.07
N PHE A 20 -25.65 4.41 9.36
CA PHE A 20 -24.90 5.59 9.80
C PHE A 20 -25.54 6.29 11.01
N ARG A 21 -26.85 6.53 10.98
CA ARG A 21 -27.60 7.08 12.14
C ARG A 21 -27.49 6.17 13.36
N LYS A 22 -27.51 4.86 13.16
CA LYS A 22 -27.38 3.86 14.22
C LYS A 22 -25.97 3.82 14.82
N LYS A 23 -24.90 3.87 14.01
CA LYS A 23 -23.52 3.95 14.48
C LYS A 23 -23.22 5.24 15.26
N LEU A 24 -23.80 6.38 14.86
CA LEU A 24 -23.73 7.65 15.60
C LEU A 24 -24.43 7.59 16.97
N ALA A 25 -25.52 6.82 17.07
CA ALA A 25 -26.28 6.68 18.31
C ALA A 25 -25.69 5.67 19.30
N THR A 26 -24.80 4.76 18.88
CA THR A 26 -24.32 3.63 19.70
C THR A 26 -22.83 3.67 20.06
N ALA A 27 -22.18 4.84 20.01
CA ALA A 27 -20.74 5.00 20.29
C ALA A 27 -20.37 5.00 21.81
N VAL A 28 -21.03 4.19 22.65
CA VAL A 28 -20.66 3.86 24.05
C VAL A 28 -21.11 2.41 24.32
N PRO A 29 -20.27 1.55 24.92
CA PRO A 29 -19.64 0.39 24.30
C PRO A 29 -20.45 -0.91 24.42
N ALA A 30 -20.29 -1.81 23.45
CA ALA A 30 -20.31 -3.25 23.64
C ALA A 30 -19.84 -3.92 22.35
N LEU A 31 -18.65 -4.51 22.40
CA LEU A 31 -18.32 -5.62 21.51
C LEU A 31 -19.36 -6.71 21.75
N GLU A 32 -20.14 -7.05 20.73
CA GLU A 32 -20.46 -8.44 20.41
C GLU A 32 -21.22 -8.56 19.08
N CYS A 33 -20.57 -9.30 18.18
CA CYS A 33 -21.14 -10.12 17.10
C CYS A 33 -22.15 -9.47 16.15
N ARG A 34 -21.70 -8.96 14.98
CA ARG A 34 -22.52 -8.91 13.75
C ARG A 34 -21.69 -9.05 12.49
N THR A 35 -22.10 -10.01 11.66
CA THR A 35 -21.92 -10.11 10.21
C THR A 35 -21.68 -8.75 9.55
N TYR A 36 -20.40 -8.46 9.27
CA TYR A 36 -20.01 -7.38 8.38
C TYR A 36 -20.29 -7.86 6.97
N GLU A 37 -21.40 -7.46 6.36
CA GLU A 37 -21.40 -7.28 4.91
C GLU A 37 -20.30 -6.23 4.63
N TYR A 38 -19.20 -6.75 4.09
CA TYR A 38 -17.82 -6.35 4.32
C TYR A 38 -17.47 -5.01 3.67
N PHE A 39 -17.45 -3.93 4.46
CA PHE A 39 -16.67 -2.76 4.07
C PHE A 39 -15.20 -3.02 4.41
N THR A 40 -14.32 -3.01 3.41
CA THR A 40 -12.87 -2.98 3.57
C THR A 40 -12.44 -1.71 4.30
N THR A 41 -11.29 -1.73 4.99
CA THR A 41 -10.73 -0.53 5.66
C THR A 41 -10.59 0.66 4.69
N ARG A 42 -10.34 0.37 3.41
CA ARG A 42 -10.38 1.36 2.34
C ARG A 42 -11.76 1.99 2.14
N GLN A 43 -12.81 1.18 2.03
CA GLN A 43 -14.19 1.67 1.93
C GLN A 43 -14.59 2.47 3.17
N GLU A 44 -14.21 2.02 4.36
CA GLU A 44 -14.44 2.77 5.61
C GLU A 44 -13.74 4.13 5.61
N ARG A 45 -12.49 4.18 5.12
CA ARG A 45 -11.71 5.41 5.04
C ARG A 45 -12.27 6.40 4.04
N GLN A 46 -12.63 5.94 2.84
CA GLN A 46 -13.25 6.77 1.81
C GLN A 46 -14.56 7.38 2.32
N LEU A 47 -15.37 6.60 3.04
CA LEU A 47 -16.58 7.09 3.70
C LEU A 47 -16.27 8.07 4.84
N GLY A 48 -15.20 7.84 5.61
CA GLY A 48 -14.76 8.70 6.70
C GLY A 48 -14.18 10.05 6.23
N THR A 49 -13.50 10.09 5.08
CA THR A 49 -12.99 11.34 4.50
C THR A 49 -14.10 12.28 4.01
N CYS A 50 -15.29 11.77 3.69
CA CYS A 50 -16.46 12.59 3.40
C CYS A 50 -17.16 13.16 4.65
N LEU A 51 -16.76 12.72 5.85
CA LEU A 51 -17.40 13.06 7.13
C LEU A 51 -16.54 13.96 8.04
N ARG A 52 -15.38 14.42 7.58
CA ARG A 52 -14.56 15.37 8.34
C ARG A 52 -15.03 16.80 8.10
N LEU A 53 -16.02 17.21 8.88
CA LEU A 53 -16.07 18.58 9.37
C LEU A 53 -15.72 18.56 10.85
N ASP A 54 -14.70 19.36 11.17
CA ASP A 54 -14.24 19.80 12.48
C ASP A 54 -14.73 18.99 13.68
N GLU A 55 -13.83 18.23 14.30
CA GLU A 55 -13.63 18.31 15.75
C GLU A 55 -12.36 17.58 16.21
N GLY A 56 -11.62 18.32 17.04
CA GLY A 56 -10.64 17.94 18.06
C GLY A 56 -10.13 16.50 18.17
N GLU A 57 -8.80 16.40 18.16
CA GLU A 57 -7.98 15.55 19.03
C GLU A 57 -8.64 14.25 19.55
N ALA A 58 -8.69 13.23 18.71
CA ALA A 58 -8.75 11.85 19.17
C ALA A 58 -7.35 11.24 19.04
N THR A 59 -6.59 11.29 20.13
CA THR A 59 -5.39 10.48 20.37
C THR A 59 -5.77 9.00 20.49
N GLY A 60 -6.21 8.43 19.38
CA GLY A 60 -6.32 6.99 19.23
C GLY A 60 -4.94 6.41 18.99
N SER A 61 -4.32 5.87 20.04
CA SER A 61 -3.21 4.92 19.95
C SER A 61 -3.56 3.90 18.85
N THR A 62 -3.01 4.12 17.65
CA THR A 62 -3.01 3.10 16.62
C THR A 62 -2.03 2.08 17.16
N VAL A 63 -2.56 0.95 17.63
CA VAL A 63 -1.76 -0.24 17.91
C VAL A 63 -1.03 -0.53 16.61
N HIS A 64 0.22 -0.06 16.52
CA HIS A 64 1.14 -0.52 15.50
C HIS A 64 1.26 -2.01 15.74
N PRO A 65 0.93 -2.86 14.76
CA PRO A 65 1.22 -4.27 14.89
C PRO A 65 2.74 -4.33 15.02
N SER A 66 3.19 -4.56 16.25
CA SER A 66 4.56 -4.89 16.56
C SER A 66 5.01 -5.89 15.51
N PHE A 67 6.04 -5.49 14.77
CA PHE A 67 7.10 -6.33 14.23
C PHE A 67 6.86 -7.83 14.42
N PHE A 68 6.69 -8.55 13.31
CA PHE A 68 6.66 -10.01 13.31
C PHE A 68 5.48 -10.67 14.04
N ALA A 69 4.27 -10.35 13.64
CA ALA A 69 3.39 -11.47 13.34
C ALA A 69 3.62 -11.81 11.86
N ARG A 70 4.56 -12.74 11.57
CA ARG A 70 4.24 -13.74 10.53
C ARG A 70 2.76 -14.08 10.79
N PRO A 71 1.85 -13.95 9.83
CA PRO A 71 0.49 -14.40 10.08
C PRO A 71 0.62 -15.84 10.52
N TYR A 72 0.47 -16.02 11.84
CA TYR A 72 0.66 -17.26 12.56
C TYR A 72 2.10 -17.80 12.57
N SER A 73 2.54 -18.23 13.75
CA SER A 73 3.26 -19.49 13.84
C SER A 73 2.36 -20.59 13.26
N LEU A 74 2.19 -20.62 11.94
CA LEU A 74 1.77 -21.85 11.26
C LEU A 74 2.99 -22.75 11.27
N SER A 75 3.28 -23.30 12.45
CA SER A 75 3.91 -24.60 12.63
C SER A 75 3.03 -25.73 12.07
N SER A 76 2.20 -25.45 11.07
CA SER A 76 1.56 -26.50 10.29
C SER A 76 2.64 -27.00 9.34
N SER A 77 3.42 -27.95 9.84
CA SER A 77 4.24 -28.85 9.03
C SER A 77 3.46 -29.29 7.78
N SER A 78 2.15 -29.51 7.88
CA SER A 78 1.25 -29.82 6.77
C SER A 78 1.19 -28.76 5.67
N LEU A 79 1.23 -27.47 6.00
CA LEU A 79 1.16 -26.37 5.03
C LEU A 79 2.50 -26.21 4.31
N THR A 80 3.60 -26.36 5.05
CA THR A 80 4.96 -26.42 4.47
C THR A 80 5.13 -27.66 3.60
N LEU A 81 4.66 -28.83 4.06
CA LEU A 81 4.67 -30.08 3.30
C LEU A 81 3.80 -30.00 2.05
N ALA A 82 2.63 -29.34 2.11
CA ALA A 82 1.80 -29.12 0.93
C ALA A 82 2.50 -28.20 -0.08
N CYS A 83 3.09 -27.10 0.37
CA CYS A 83 3.90 -26.22 -0.49
C CYS A 83 5.06 -26.97 -1.14
N LEU A 84 5.81 -27.78 -0.37
CA LEU A 84 6.93 -28.57 -0.86
C LEU A 84 6.48 -29.70 -1.81
N ALA A 85 5.41 -30.42 -1.48
CA ALA A 85 4.90 -31.53 -2.28
C ALA A 85 4.31 -31.06 -3.61
N HIS A 86 3.69 -29.88 -3.64
CA HIS A 86 3.08 -29.31 -4.83
C HIS A 86 3.98 -28.31 -5.56
N GLY A 87 5.14 -27.95 -5.01
CA GLY A 87 6.02 -26.91 -5.56
C GLY A 87 5.37 -25.53 -5.60
N ARG A 88 4.44 -25.24 -4.67
CA ARG A 88 3.64 -24.02 -4.64
C ARG A 88 3.95 -23.16 -3.43
N VAL A 89 3.68 -21.87 -3.53
CA VAL A 89 3.83 -20.90 -2.42
C VAL A 89 2.46 -20.45 -1.96
N CYS A 90 2.31 -20.11 -0.68
CA CYS A 90 1.06 -19.56 -0.17
C CYS A 90 0.96 -18.05 -0.38
N CYS A 91 -0.24 -17.59 -0.71
CA CYS A 91 -0.62 -16.19 -0.74
C CYS A 91 -1.71 -15.98 0.32
N PHE A 92 -1.35 -15.26 1.39
CA PHE A 92 -2.26 -14.99 2.50
C PHE A 92 -2.95 -13.65 2.31
N ILE A 93 -4.27 -13.67 2.34
CA ILE A 93 -5.14 -12.55 2.02
C ILE A 93 -6.07 -12.27 3.22
N SER A 94 -6.01 -11.08 3.78
CA SER A 94 -6.92 -10.65 4.85
C SER A 94 -8.05 -9.78 4.26
N PRO A 95 -9.32 -10.01 4.61
CA PRO A 95 -10.42 -9.12 4.23
C PRO A 95 -10.27 -7.68 4.74
N THR A 96 -9.48 -7.46 5.79
CA THR A 96 -9.29 -6.12 6.39
C THR A 96 -7.95 -5.48 6.03
N ARG A 97 -6.95 -6.26 5.59
CA ARG A 97 -5.60 -5.74 5.29
C ARG A 97 -5.12 -6.02 3.86
N GLY A 98 -5.82 -6.86 3.12
CA GLY A 98 -5.39 -7.38 1.83
C GLY A 98 -4.21 -8.38 1.97
N ASP A 99 -3.28 -8.37 1.02
CA ASP A 99 -2.03 -9.12 1.05
C ASP A 99 -1.25 -8.86 2.34
N ILE A 100 -1.09 -9.91 3.15
CA ILE A 100 -0.60 -9.78 4.53
C ILE A 100 0.93 -9.63 4.60
N ALA A 101 1.67 -10.17 3.63
CA ALA A 101 3.12 -10.24 3.70
C ALA A 101 3.79 -8.88 3.38
N SER A 102 4.31 -8.20 4.42
CA SER A 102 5.19 -7.05 4.25
C SER A 102 6.63 -7.57 4.13
N GLU A 103 7.08 -7.77 2.90
CA GLU A 103 8.44 -8.24 2.61
C GLU A 103 9.23 -7.13 1.93
N VAL A 104 10.54 -7.09 2.19
CA VAL A 104 11.51 -6.33 1.39
C VAL A 104 12.58 -7.31 0.93
N ASP A 105 13.41 -6.91 -0.02
CA ASP A 105 14.56 -7.72 -0.45
C ASP A 105 15.57 -7.82 0.70
N GLN A 106 15.51 -8.91 1.46
CA GLN A 106 16.37 -9.14 2.62
C GLN A 106 17.84 -9.31 2.25
N ASN A 107 18.14 -9.57 0.98
CA ASN A 107 19.50 -9.74 0.49
C ASN A 107 20.09 -8.44 -0.07
N ALA A 108 19.28 -7.39 -0.20
CA ALA A 108 19.72 -6.11 -0.71
C ALA A 108 20.35 -5.25 0.41
N PRO A 109 21.57 -4.73 0.22
CA PRO A 109 22.19 -3.83 1.19
C PRO A 109 21.54 -2.44 1.22
N PHE A 110 20.93 -2.01 0.11
CA PHE A 110 20.21 -0.74 -0.02
C PHE A 110 18.89 -0.97 -0.75
N LEU A 111 17.83 -0.37 -0.23
CA LEU A 111 16.46 -0.57 -0.68
C LEU A 111 15.87 0.70 -1.29
N SER A 112 15.07 0.53 -2.36
CA SER A 112 14.21 1.59 -2.88
C SER A 112 12.93 1.73 -2.04
N CYS A 113 12.11 2.75 -2.34
CA CYS A 113 10.75 2.90 -1.79
C CYS A 113 9.80 1.74 -2.17
N ARG A 114 10.26 0.79 -2.99
CA ARG A 114 9.54 -0.42 -3.42
C ARG A 114 9.97 -1.67 -2.68
N GLY A 115 10.93 -1.55 -1.76
CA GLY A 115 11.46 -2.69 -1.00
C GLY A 115 12.29 -3.64 -1.85
N LEU A 116 12.81 -3.15 -2.97
CA LEU A 116 13.67 -3.88 -3.89
C LEU A 116 15.11 -3.37 -3.76
N ALA A 117 16.08 -4.19 -4.18
CA ALA A 117 17.46 -3.74 -4.32
C ALA A 117 17.53 -2.47 -5.16
N LEU A 118 18.07 -1.39 -4.58
CA LEU A 118 18.13 -0.08 -5.21
C LEU A 118 18.93 -0.10 -6.52
N THR A 119 20.01 -0.88 -6.56
CA THR A 119 20.80 -1.20 -7.76
C THR A 119 21.57 -2.49 -7.56
N ARG A 120 22.11 -3.01 -8.67
CA ARG A 120 23.05 -4.13 -8.71
C ARG A 120 24.45 -3.71 -9.15
N GLU A 121 24.65 -2.44 -9.46
CA GLU A 121 25.94 -1.92 -9.93
C GLU A 121 26.94 -1.78 -8.79
N LYS A 122 28.05 -2.52 -8.88
CA LYS A 122 29.05 -2.62 -7.82
C LYS A 122 29.63 -1.27 -7.40
N GLU A 123 30.02 -0.42 -8.35
CA GLU A 123 30.63 0.89 -8.06
C GLU A 123 29.66 1.81 -7.31
N THR A 124 28.39 1.80 -7.72
CA THR A 124 27.33 2.55 -7.03
C THR A 124 27.08 2.02 -5.62
N LEU A 125 27.06 0.70 -5.42
CA LEU A 125 26.94 0.08 -4.09
C LEU A 125 28.10 0.47 -3.16
N GLU A 126 29.32 0.55 -3.68
CA GLU A 126 30.49 1.00 -2.92
C GLU A 126 30.36 2.46 -2.48
N ARG A 127 29.86 3.34 -3.37
CA ARG A 127 29.58 4.74 -3.06
C ARG A 127 28.50 4.91 -2.00
N LEU A 128 27.38 4.19 -2.13
CA LEU A 128 26.29 4.19 -1.14
C LEU A 128 26.80 3.72 0.23
N ASN A 129 27.62 2.67 0.26
CA ASN A 129 28.23 2.15 1.48
C ASN A 129 29.19 3.16 2.13
N ALA A 130 29.99 3.86 1.33
CA ALA A 130 30.91 4.88 1.82
C ALA A 130 30.14 6.03 2.49
N ILE A 131 29.07 6.51 1.86
CA ILE A 131 28.22 7.58 2.42
C ILE A 131 27.49 7.10 3.67
N GLN A 132 26.87 5.90 3.63
CA GLN A 132 26.17 5.34 4.77
C GLN A 132 27.07 5.21 6.00
N LYS A 133 28.32 4.77 5.82
CA LYS A 133 29.29 4.71 6.92
C LYS A 133 29.74 6.07 7.40
N ALA A 134 29.99 7.02 6.49
CA ALA A 134 30.44 8.36 6.84
C ALA A 134 29.39 9.15 7.62
N LYS A 135 28.11 8.94 7.30
CA LYS A 135 26.97 9.62 7.92
C LYS A 135 26.31 8.81 9.04
N VAL A 136 26.69 7.54 9.19
CA VAL A 136 26.16 6.62 10.20
C VAL A 136 24.64 6.44 10.04
N TYR A 137 24.18 6.24 8.80
CA TYR A 137 22.75 5.95 8.56
C TYR A 137 22.41 4.52 9.01
N ASP A 138 21.31 4.41 9.73
CA ASP A 138 20.67 3.17 10.15
C ASP A 138 19.64 2.68 9.11
N SER A 139 19.07 3.59 8.33
CA SER A 139 18.05 3.27 7.34
C SER A 139 18.64 2.60 6.10
N PRO A 140 18.09 1.46 5.66
CA PRO A 140 18.46 0.85 4.38
C PRO A 140 17.79 1.53 3.19
N PHE A 141 16.83 2.45 3.42
CA PHE A 141 16.00 3.01 2.35
C PHE A 141 16.62 4.27 1.76
N TRP A 142 16.63 4.32 0.43
CA TRP A 142 17.11 5.44 -0.37
C TRP A 142 16.03 5.84 -1.37
N LEU A 143 15.74 7.14 -1.42
CA LEU A 143 14.64 7.68 -2.21
C LEU A 143 15.19 8.67 -3.22
N SER A 144 14.61 8.69 -4.42
CA SER A 144 14.83 9.76 -5.39
C SER A 144 14.00 11.00 -5.05
N ASP A 145 14.31 12.14 -5.70
CA ASP A 145 13.48 13.36 -5.57
C ASP A 145 12.03 13.10 -5.99
N VAL A 146 11.84 12.31 -7.05
CA VAL A 146 10.51 11.92 -7.52
C VAL A 146 9.77 11.11 -6.45
N ASP A 147 10.43 10.11 -5.85
CA ASP A 147 9.82 9.31 -4.78
C ASP A 147 9.49 10.19 -3.56
N TYR A 148 10.43 11.03 -3.11
CA TYR A 148 10.21 11.93 -1.99
C TYR A 148 9.00 12.84 -2.24
N ARG A 149 8.91 13.50 -3.41
CA ARG A 149 7.75 14.35 -3.75
C ARG A 149 6.46 13.52 -3.79
N HIS A 150 6.50 12.34 -4.40
CA HIS A 150 5.32 11.49 -4.55
C HIS A 150 4.73 11.08 -3.19
N TYR A 151 5.58 10.68 -2.24
CA TYR A 151 5.13 10.28 -0.90
C TYR A 151 4.89 11.49 0.03
N SER A 152 5.64 12.59 -0.08
CA SER A 152 5.47 13.77 0.79
C SER A 152 4.21 14.57 0.49
N LEU A 153 3.69 14.52 -0.74
CA LEU A 153 2.41 15.12 -1.11
C LEU A 153 1.20 14.39 -0.48
N GLN A 154 1.37 13.15 -0.04
CA GLN A 154 0.33 12.39 0.64
C GLN A 154 0.39 12.66 2.14
N THR A 155 -0.50 13.52 2.66
CA THR A 155 -0.52 13.97 4.07
C THR A 155 -0.36 12.82 5.06
N TYR A 156 -1.09 11.72 4.86
CA TYR A 156 -0.99 10.55 5.74
C TYR A 156 0.41 9.91 5.73
N LEU A 157 1.02 9.74 4.55
CA LEU A 157 2.33 9.10 4.45
C LEU A 157 3.43 10.05 4.94
N LYS A 158 3.32 11.35 4.63
CA LYS A 158 4.17 12.41 5.19
C LYS A 158 4.19 12.34 6.72
N GLU A 159 3.03 12.26 7.36
CA GLU A 159 2.91 12.17 8.82
C GLU A 159 3.47 10.84 9.36
N LYS A 160 3.21 9.72 8.69
CA LYS A 160 3.67 8.40 9.16
C LYS A 160 5.17 8.23 9.05
N LEU A 161 5.76 8.71 7.95
CA LEU A 161 7.19 8.68 7.67
C LEU A 161 7.94 9.91 8.22
N ARG A 162 7.22 10.88 8.80
CA ARG A 162 7.78 12.10 9.40
C ARG A 162 8.70 12.86 8.44
N PHE A 163 8.25 13.03 7.20
CA PHE A 163 9.05 13.77 6.22
C PHE A 163 9.15 15.24 6.56
N LYS A 164 10.36 15.78 6.44
CA LYS A 164 10.64 17.22 6.53
C LYS A 164 9.76 17.95 5.52
N PHE A 165 9.28 19.13 5.89
CA PHE A 165 8.78 20.06 4.89
C PHE A 165 9.98 20.66 4.15
N MET A 166 10.08 20.42 2.85
CA MET A 166 11.09 21.03 1.98
C MET A 166 10.40 21.70 0.81
N ASP A 167 10.74 22.96 0.56
CA ASP A 167 10.36 23.62 -0.68
C ASP A 167 11.18 23.08 -1.86
N SER A 168 10.85 23.53 -3.07
CA SER A 168 11.51 23.05 -4.29
C SER A 168 13.00 23.37 -4.33
N THR A 169 13.43 24.48 -3.72
CA THR A 169 14.85 24.88 -3.67
C THR A 169 15.63 23.99 -2.73
N THR A 170 15.11 23.77 -1.51
CA THR A 170 15.73 22.91 -0.49
C THR A 170 15.83 21.47 -0.95
N SER A 171 14.76 20.94 -1.58
CA SER A 171 14.79 19.62 -2.21
C SER A 171 15.87 19.57 -3.30
N PHE A 172 15.91 20.56 -4.19
CA PHE A 172 16.92 20.60 -5.25
C PHE A 172 18.35 20.62 -4.68
N GLU A 173 18.63 21.44 -3.67
CA GLU A 173 19.95 21.49 -3.04
C GLU A 173 20.35 20.15 -2.41
N LEU A 174 19.43 19.49 -1.70
CA LEU A 174 19.68 18.18 -1.09
C LEU A 174 20.01 17.12 -2.14
N PHE A 175 19.21 17.01 -3.20
CA PHE A 175 19.42 16.02 -4.26
C PHE A 175 20.59 16.33 -5.21
N ASN A 176 21.29 17.46 -5.00
CA ASN A 176 22.53 17.84 -5.69
C ASN A 176 23.72 17.99 -4.74
N SER A 177 23.57 17.54 -3.49
CA SER A 177 24.61 17.62 -2.45
C SER A 177 25.57 16.42 -2.49
N ASP A 178 26.58 16.46 -1.61
CA ASP A 178 27.55 15.40 -1.39
C ASP A 178 26.96 14.11 -0.81
N VAL A 179 25.76 14.18 -0.21
CA VAL A 179 25.04 13.00 0.30
C VAL A 179 24.17 12.31 -0.74
N SER A 180 24.04 12.92 -1.93
CA SER A 180 23.28 12.36 -3.04
C SER A 180 24.15 11.44 -3.91
N VAL A 181 23.54 10.38 -4.44
CA VAL A 181 24.19 9.44 -5.36
C VAL A 181 23.40 9.38 -6.65
N GLU A 182 24.05 9.70 -7.76
CA GLU A 182 23.52 9.45 -9.10
C GLU A 182 23.74 7.99 -9.50
N MET A 183 22.69 7.35 -10.00
CA MET A 183 22.70 5.93 -10.31
C MET A 183 21.53 5.50 -11.20
N VAL A 184 21.62 4.29 -11.74
CA VAL A 184 20.49 3.57 -12.34
C VAL A 184 19.74 2.80 -11.24
N ASN A 185 18.46 3.10 -11.05
CA ASN A 185 17.63 2.51 -10.01
C ASN A 185 17.03 1.14 -10.38
N ASP A 186 16.17 0.61 -9.51
CA ASP A 186 15.42 -0.65 -9.66
C ASP A 186 14.48 -0.69 -10.87
N ARG A 187 14.23 0.46 -11.51
CA ARG A 187 13.43 0.60 -12.74
C ARG A 187 14.27 0.85 -14.00
N GLY A 188 15.60 0.82 -13.90
CA GLY A 188 16.47 1.13 -15.03
C GLY A 188 16.54 2.63 -15.36
N SER A 189 16.00 3.50 -14.51
CA SER A 189 16.02 4.95 -14.71
C SER A 189 17.23 5.58 -14.01
N ILE A 190 17.87 6.53 -14.67
CA ILE A 190 18.92 7.36 -14.05
C ILE A 190 18.24 8.35 -13.11
N CYS A 191 18.64 8.36 -11.85
CA CYS A 191 18.15 9.31 -10.85
C CYS A 191 19.21 9.60 -9.79
N ARG A 192 19.00 10.68 -9.02
CA ARG A 192 19.73 10.94 -7.77
C ARG A 192 18.92 10.51 -6.59
N VAL A 193 19.56 9.81 -5.67
CA VAL A 193 18.94 9.30 -4.44
C VAL A 193 19.64 9.85 -3.21
N VAL A 194 18.90 9.99 -2.12
CA VAL A 194 19.42 10.27 -0.77
C VAL A 194 18.86 9.26 0.22
N ASN A 195 19.56 9.06 1.32
CA ASN A 195 19.06 8.19 2.38
C ASN A 195 17.80 8.77 3.00
N LEU A 196 16.88 7.90 3.41
CA LEU A 196 15.62 8.25 4.04
C LEU A 196 15.81 9.17 5.26
N GLU A 197 16.91 9.05 6.01
CA GLU A 197 17.20 9.89 7.18
C GLU A 197 17.47 11.36 6.83
N GLU A 198 17.93 11.64 5.61
CA GLU A 198 18.16 13.02 5.17
C GLU A 198 16.86 13.80 4.95
N ILE A 199 15.75 13.08 4.74
CA ILE A 199 14.43 13.65 4.44
C ILE A 199 13.43 13.53 5.59
N GLN A 200 13.87 13.09 6.78
CA GLN A 200 13.00 12.85 7.95
C GLN A 200 13.28 13.76 9.15
N GLU A 201 12.24 14.11 9.90
CA GLU A 201 12.31 14.96 11.09
C GLU A 201 12.78 14.20 12.35
N VAL A 202 12.69 12.86 12.33
CA VAL A 202 12.95 11.99 13.49
C VAL A 202 13.96 10.92 13.12
N SER A 203 14.50 10.24 14.13
CA SER A 203 15.43 9.13 13.89
C SER A 203 14.73 7.97 13.16
N HIS A 204 15.47 7.24 12.32
CA HIS A 204 14.89 6.10 11.60
C HIS A 204 14.30 5.04 12.54
N SER A 205 14.92 4.86 13.71
CA SER A 205 14.49 3.89 14.74
C SER A 205 13.03 4.09 15.18
N GLU A 206 12.52 5.31 15.20
CA GLU A 206 11.16 5.65 15.63
C GLU A 206 10.08 5.27 14.61
N ILE A 207 10.49 5.07 13.35
CA ILE A 207 9.59 4.83 12.22
C ILE A 207 9.99 3.60 11.40
N LEU A 208 10.94 2.81 11.89
CA LEU A 208 11.46 1.61 11.24
C LEU A 208 10.32 0.71 10.75
N GLY A 209 9.39 0.34 11.64
CA GLY A 209 8.27 -0.55 11.29
C GLY A 209 7.33 0.06 10.24
N ARG A 210 7.13 1.37 10.27
CA ARG A 210 6.30 2.09 9.28
C ARG A 210 6.98 2.14 7.92
N SER A 211 8.30 2.34 7.90
CA SER A 211 9.09 2.42 6.68
C SER A 211 9.07 1.07 5.95
N PHE A 212 9.30 -0.04 6.66
CA PHE A 212 9.21 -1.39 6.07
C PHE A 212 7.80 -1.74 5.60
N TYR A 213 6.77 -1.29 6.31
CA TYR A 213 5.37 -1.49 5.89
C TYR A 213 5.04 -0.69 4.62
N ILE A 214 5.41 0.60 4.57
CA ILE A 214 5.08 1.50 3.47
C ILE A 214 5.95 1.19 2.22
N PHE A 215 7.22 0.85 2.42
CA PHE A 215 8.17 0.54 1.35
C PHE A 215 8.32 -0.97 1.13
N ARG A 216 7.29 -1.77 1.44
CA ARG A 216 7.29 -3.20 1.13
C ARG A 216 7.28 -3.49 -0.36
N GLN A 217 7.79 -4.65 -0.74
CA GLN A 217 7.50 -5.30 -2.01
C GLN A 217 6.01 -5.47 -2.15
N PHE A 218 5.50 -4.90 -3.22
CA PHE A 218 4.10 -5.00 -3.60
C PHE A 218 3.99 -4.59 -5.06
N THR A 219 3.50 -5.52 -5.86
CA THR A 219 3.30 -5.33 -7.29
C THR A 219 1.81 -5.50 -7.56
N PRO A 220 1.08 -4.43 -7.89
CA PRO A 220 -0.29 -4.55 -8.33
C PRO A 220 -0.31 -5.20 -9.72
N LEU A 221 -1.23 -6.13 -9.90
CA LEU A 221 -1.38 -6.98 -11.07
C LEU A 221 -2.77 -6.80 -11.66
N ASN A 222 -2.84 -6.74 -12.98
CA ASN A 222 -4.09 -6.65 -13.69
C ASN A 222 -4.77 -8.03 -13.70
N VAL A 223 -6.02 -8.11 -13.22
CA VAL A 223 -6.79 -9.36 -13.13
C VAL A 223 -6.93 -10.08 -14.48
N ARG A 224 -7.00 -9.33 -15.58
CA ARG A 224 -7.17 -9.88 -16.91
C ARG A 224 -5.91 -10.53 -17.44
N THR A 225 -4.79 -9.82 -17.37
CA THR A 225 -3.52 -10.25 -17.97
C THR A 225 -2.66 -11.07 -17.01
N GLY A 226 -2.82 -10.89 -15.69
CA GLY A 226 -1.91 -11.42 -14.67
C GLY A 226 -0.59 -10.63 -14.56
N GLU A 227 -0.40 -9.62 -15.40
CA GLU A 227 0.85 -8.86 -15.51
C GLU A 227 0.83 -7.63 -14.59
N PRO A 228 2.02 -7.13 -14.18
CA PRO A 228 2.15 -5.85 -13.50
C PRO A 228 1.55 -4.70 -14.30
N PHE A 229 0.96 -3.73 -13.59
CA PHE A 229 0.63 -2.44 -14.19
C PHE A 229 1.90 -1.67 -14.57
N GLU A 230 1.72 -0.71 -15.49
CA GLU A 230 2.74 0.29 -15.76
C GLU A 230 3.14 1.03 -14.48
N HIS A 231 4.39 1.47 -14.42
CA HIS A 231 5.00 2.07 -13.23
C HIS A 231 4.24 3.26 -12.65
N SER A 232 3.61 4.09 -13.49
CA SER A 232 2.80 5.23 -13.04
C SER A 232 1.56 4.76 -12.26
N ILE A 233 0.82 3.79 -12.79
CA ILE A 233 -0.36 3.21 -12.14
C ILE A 233 0.06 2.42 -10.90
N GLU A 234 1.15 1.65 -11.01
CA GLU A 234 1.73 0.91 -9.89
C GLU A 234 2.01 1.81 -8.69
N ASP A 235 2.70 2.95 -8.89
CA ASP A 235 3.04 3.87 -7.81
C ASP A 235 1.78 4.46 -7.14
N HIS A 236 0.76 4.81 -7.92
CA HIS A 236 -0.51 5.31 -7.38
C HIS A 236 -1.25 4.24 -6.56
N LEU A 237 -1.31 3.00 -7.05
CA LEU A 237 -1.93 1.89 -6.33
C LEU A 237 -1.15 1.55 -5.04
N ARG A 238 0.19 1.67 -5.06
CA ARG A 238 1.04 1.54 -3.88
C ARG A 238 0.74 2.62 -2.85
N LEU A 239 0.70 3.89 -3.26
CA LEU A 239 0.36 5.00 -2.37
C LEU A 239 -1.02 4.81 -1.74
N GLU A 240 -2.03 4.48 -2.54
CA GLU A 240 -3.39 4.25 -2.03
C GLU A 240 -3.41 3.07 -1.06
N SER A 241 -2.71 1.98 -1.38
CA SER A 241 -2.65 0.79 -0.53
C SER A 241 -2.00 1.11 0.83
N ALA A 242 -0.87 1.81 0.81
CA ALA A 242 -0.18 2.26 2.01
C ALA A 242 -1.03 3.23 2.83
N ALA A 243 -1.69 4.18 2.16
CA ALA A 243 -2.50 5.19 2.81
C ALA A 243 -3.74 4.56 3.46
N SER A 244 -4.47 3.72 2.72
CA SER A 244 -5.68 3.04 3.19
C SER A 244 -5.42 1.89 4.17
N ASN A 245 -4.15 1.55 4.41
CA ASN A 245 -3.74 0.38 5.19
C ASN A 245 -4.36 -0.93 4.64
N PHE A 246 -4.56 -1.00 3.32
CA PHE A 246 -5.20 -2.09 2.62
C PHE A 246 -4.42 -2.41 1.34
N TRP A 247 -3.53 -3.40 1.42
CA TRP A 247 -2.68 -3.80 0.31
C TRP A 247 -3.38 -4.85 -0.50
N CYS A 248 -4.05 -4.52 -1.60
CA CYS A 248 -4.61 -5.53 -2.50
C CYS A 248 -3.80 -5.56 -3.78
N SER A 249 -3.24 -6.70 -4.15
CA SER A 249 -2.38 -6.86 -5.32
C SER A 249 -3.18 -7.02 -6.61
N VAL A 250 -4.45 -7.44 -6.55
CA VAL A 250 -5.25 -7.72 -7.75
C VAL A 250 -6.24 -6.59 -8.03
N TRP A 251 -6.08 -5.95 -9.19
CA TRP A 251 -6.92 -4.84 -9.66
C TRP A 251 -7.36 -5.05 -11.10
N GLY A 252 -8.39 -4.31 -11.51
CA GLY A 252 -8.81 -4.25 -12.91
C GLY A 252 -9.88 -3.20 -13.11
N THR A 253 -10.15 -2.90 -14.38
CA THR A 253 -11.38 -2.20 -14.76
C THR A 253 -12.58 -3.12 -14.59
N LEU A 254 -13.79 -2.57 -14.63
CA LEU A 254 -15.02 -3.39 -14.61
C LEU A 254 -15.04 -4.37 -15.80
N GLN A 255 -14.60 -3.91 -16.96
CA GLN A 255 -14.49 -4.71 -18.18
C GLN A 255 -13.44 -5.83 -18.04
N ASP A 256 -12.34 -5.57 -17.34
CA ASP A 256 -11.32 -6.60 -17.07
C ASP A 256 -11.89 -7.74 -16.23
N PHE A 257 -12.63 -7.42 -15.15
CA PHE A 257 -13.30 -8.42 -14.32
C PHE A 257 -14.37 -9.19 -15.10
N GLU A 258 -15.21 -8.49 -15.87
CA GLU A 258 -16.23 -9.11 -16.72
C GLU A 258 -15.63 -10.07 -17.76
N ALA A 259 -14.54 -9.67 -18.42
CA ALA A 259 -13.81 -10.52 -19.36
C ALA A 259 -13.26 -11.79 -18.71
N CYS A 260 -13.09 -11.79 -17.38
CA CYS A 260 -12.64 -12.93 -16.60
C CYS A 260 -13.80 -13.74 -15.99
N SER A 261 -15.06 -13.44 -16.35
CA SER A 261 -16.25 -14.02 -15.72
C SER A 261 -16.32 -13.80 -14.21
N ILE A 262 -15.72 -12.71 -13.72
CA ILE A 262 -15.77 -12.30 -12.31
C ILE A 262 -16.65 -11.06 -12.24
N LYS A 263 -17.76 -11.15 -11.50
CA LYS A 263 -18.73 -10.06 -11.43
C LYS A 263 -18.34 -9.04 -10.36
N PRO A 264 -18.13 -7.76 -10.71
CA PRO A 264 -17.96 -6.71 -9.72
C PRO A 264 -19.22 -6.52 -8.87
N LEU A 265 -19.06 -6.14 -7.61
CA LEU A 265 -20.18 -5.80 -6.73
C LEU A 265 -20.87 -4.53 -7.23
N LYS A 266 -22.20 -4.48 -7.10
CA LYS A 266 -22.95 -3.26 -7.38
C LYS A 266 -22.51 -2.16 -6.41
N GLY A 267 -21.96 -1.05 -6.93
CA GLY A 267 -21.41 0.03 -6.12
C GLY A 267 -19.97 -0.20 -5.64
N ALA A 268 -19.21 -1.08 -6.32
CA ALA A 268 -17.78 -1.23 -6.10
C ALA A 268 -17.05 0.12 -6.10
N LEU A 269 -16.19 0.33 -5.08
CA LEU A 269 -15.36 1.53 -5.00
C LEU A 269 -14.02 1.30 -5.72
N GLY A 270 -13.47 2.36 -6.28
CA GLY A 270 -12.27 2.30 -7.12
C GLY A 270 -11.46 3.59 -7.06
N LEU A 271 -10.43 3.66 -7.90
CA LEU A 271 -9.62 4.85 -8.11
C LEU A 271 -9.77 5.30 -9.56
N HIS A 272 -9.86 6.60 -9.76
CA HIS A 272 -9.62 7.24 -11.04
C HIS A 272 -8.14 7.59 -11.11
N LEU A 273 -7.43 7.03 -12.10
CA LEU A 273 -6.00 7.22 -12.32
C LEU A 273 -5.77 7.65 -13.76
N MET A 274 -4.63 8.29 -14.03
CA MET A 274 -4.18 8.59 -15.39
C MET A 274 -3.18 7.52 -15.84
N ASP A 275 -3.40 6.93 -17.00
CA ASP A 275 -2.42 6.04 -17.62
C ASP A 275 -1.23 6.83 -18.20
N SER A 276 -0.21 6.12 -18.73
CA SER A 276 0.96 6.75 -19.36
C SER A 276 0.63 7.59 -20.60
N MET A 277 -0.53 7.39 -21.21
CA MET A 277 -1.03 8.12 -22.37
C MET A 277 -1.90 9.33 -21.98
N GLY A 278 -2.14 9.54 -20.68
CA GLY A 278 -2.98 10.61 -20.17
C GLY A 278 -4.48 10.32 -20.30
N ASN A 279 -4.89 9.05 -20.45
CA ASN A 279 -6.30 8.67 -20.36
C ASN A 279 -6.68 8.36 -18.92
N GLU A 280 -7.90 8.74 -18.55
CA GLU A 280 -8.47 8.39 -17.26
C GLU A 280 -8.93 6.92 -17.25
N VAL A 281 -8.50 6.17 -16.25
CA VAL A 281 -8.84 4.76 -16.02
C VAL A 281 -9.44 4.60 -14.64
N PHE A 282 -10.58 3.91 -14.55
CA PHE A 282 -11.19 3.53 -13.29
C PHE A 282 -10.81 2.09 -12.91
N LEU A 283 -10.06 1.93 -11.82
CA LEU A 283 -9.65 0.63 -11.30
C LEU A 283 -10.35 0.29 -9.99
N THR A 284 -10.87 -0.93 -9.89
CA THR A 284 -11.37 -1.52 -8.63
C THR A 284 -10.52 -2.72 -8.25
N ASN A 285 -10.56 -3.09 -6.96
CA ASN A 285 -9.77 -4.19 -6.43
C ASN A 285 -10.58 -5.48 -6.36
N ALA A 286 -9.89 -6.63 -6.26
CA ALA A 286 -10.53 -7.95 -6.22
C ALA A 286 -11.58 -8.14 -5.12
N PHE A 287 -11.44 -7.43 -3.99
CA PHE A 287 -12.40 -7.50 -2.88
C PHE A 287 -13.73 -6.83 -3.19
N CYS A 288 -13.78 -5.99 -4.22
CA CYS A 288 -15.01 -5.36 -4.70
C CYS A 288 -15.74 -6.24 -5.73
N THR A 289 -15.60 -7.57 -5.66
CA THR A 289 -16.22 -8.55 -6.57
C THR A 289 -17.04 -9.59 -5.79
N GLU A 290 -17.94 -10.29 -6.48
CA GLU A 290 -18.72 -11.40 -5.89
C GLU A 290 -17.84 -12.62 -5.57
N ASN A 291 -16.66 -12.74 -6.18
CA ASN A 291 -15.72 -13.83 -5.96
C ASN A 291 -14.26 -13.35 -5.90
N PRO A 292 -13.84 -12.74 -4.77
CA PRO A 292 -12.45 -12.29 -4.59
C PRO A 292 -11.45 -13.44 -4.70
N PHE A 293 -11.79 -14.63 -4.20
CA PHE A 293 -10.93 -15.82 -4.30
C PHE A 293 -10.63 -16.19 -5.76
N GLY A 294 -11.64 -16.13 -6.63
CA GLY A 294 -11.48 -16.37 -8.07
C GLY A 294 -10.55 -15.35 -8.74
N ALA A 295 -10.64 -14.08 -8.35
CA ALA A 295 -9.76 -13.03 -8.85
C ALA A 295 -8.29 -13.27 -8.46
N PHE A 296 -8.01 -13.58 -7.19
CA PHE A 296 -6.66 -13.91 -6.73
C PHE A 296 -6.13 -15.19 -7.37
N SER A 297 -6.95 -16.24 -7.45
CA SER A 297 -6.54 -17.52 -8.04
C SER A 297 -6.21 -17.42 -9.52
N ARG A 298 -6.87 -16.50 -10.24
CA ARG A 298 -6.60 -16.22 -11.65
C ARG A 298 -5.20 -15.63 -11.85
N VAL A 299 -4.82 -14.67 -11.01
CA VAL A 299 -3.55 -13.95 -11.12
C VAL A 299 -2.39 -14.78 -10.56
N TYR A 300 -2.66 -15.65 -9.59
CA TYR A 300 -1.66 -16.51 -8.96
C TYR A 300 -1.99 -17.99 -9.12
N PRO A 301 -1.96 -18.54 -10.36
CA PRO A 301 -2.37 -19.93 -10.63
C PRO A 301 -1.52 -20.98 -9.89
N ASP A 302 -0.27 -20.63 -9.58
CA ASP A 302 0.70 -21.50 -8.90
C ASP A 302 0.78 -21.29 -7.39
N ARG A 303 -0.13 -20.48 -6.82
CA ARG A 303 -0.16 -20.21 -5.38
C ARG A 303 -1.37 -20.81 -4.70
N PHE A 304 -1.20 -21.20 -3.45
CA PHE A 304 -2.33 -21.49 -2.58
C PHE A 304 -2.87 -20.18 -2.01
N ILE A 305 -4.05 -19.77 -2.45
CA ILE A 305 -4.73 -18.59 -1.92
C ILE A 305 -5.41 -18.97 -0.60
N ILE A 306 -5.05 -18.28 0.48
CA ILE A 306 -5.59 -18.52 1.81
C ILE A 306 -6.15 -17.21 2.35
N PHE A 307 -7.47 -17.15 2.51
CA PHE A 307 -8.11 -16.03 3.19
C PHE A 307 -8.01 -16.24 4.70
N THR A 308 -7.41 -15.28 5.41
CA THR A 308 -7.29 -15.31 6.88
C THR A 308 -8.40 -14.48 7.50
N GLU A 309 -8.97 -14.95 8.60
CA GLU A 309 -9.94 -14.19 9.41
C GLU A 309 -9.30 -12.95 10.07
#